data_AF-T1RQG0-F1
#
_entry.id   AF-T1RQG0-F1
#
_cell.length_a   1.000
_cell.length_b   1.000
_cell.length_c   1.000
_cell.angle_alpha   90.00
_cell.angle_beta   90.00
_cell.angle_gamma   90.00
#
_symmetry.space_group_name_H-M   'P 1'
#
loop_
_entity.id
_entity.type
_entity.pdbx_description
1 polymer ?
#
loop_
_entity_poly.entity_id
_entity_poly.type
_entity_poly.pdbx_seq_one_letter_code
_entity_poly.pdbx_strand_id
1 'polypeptide(L)'
;GSLPYDHGKDGRSTELGGCSVEIRNKDHDTYLAIRYSKGRLTIMVDVDDRNDWKECIDFGGVRLPTGYYFGASAATGDLSDNHDIISMKMYQLMVEHSPEEDSQDWTKIEPSVSLLKSPKDNIDDPTGNFRSTPLTGWKVF
;
A
#
# COMPACT_ATOMS: atom_id res chain seq x y z
N GLY A 1 13.93 -4.18 10.65
CA GLY A 1 13.36 -4.95 9.52
C GLY A 1 14.38 -5.96 9.04
N SER A 2 13.92 -7.03 8.39
CA SER A 2 14.79 -8.11 7.85
C SER A 2 15.18 -7.91 6.38
N LEU A 3 14.46 -7.04 5.65
CA LEU A 3 14.73 -6.71 4.25
C LEU A 3 15.34 -5.30 4.13
N PRO A 4 16.50 -5.14 3.48
CA PRO A 4 17.08 -3.82 3.22
C PRO A 4 16.36 -3.11 2.07
N TYR A 5 16.16 -1.80 2.22
CA TYR A 5 15.72 -0.93 1.13
C TYR A 5 16.93 -0.47 0.29
N ASP A 6 16.96 -0.82 -1.00
CA ASP A 6 18.01 -0.39 -1.93
C ASP A 6 17.68 1.00 -2.50
N HIS A 7 18.20 2.05 -1.86
CA HIS A 7 17.97 3.44 -2.27
C HIS A 7 18.45 3.74 -3.70
N GLY A 8 19.52 3.07 -4.19
CA GLY A 8 20.04 3.31 -5.54
C GLY A 8 19.17 2.76 -6.66
N LYS A 9 18.14 1.96 -6.32
CA LYS A 9 17.17 1.39 -7.26
C LYS A 9 15.73 1.63 -6.83
N ASP A 10 15.52 2.66 -6.01
CA ASP A 10 14.20 3.05 -5.49
C ASP A 10 13.45 1.89 -4.79
N GLY A 11 14.18 0.91 -4.22
CA GLY A 11 13.59 -0.25 -3.55
C GLY A 11 12.86 -1.25 -4.45
N ARG A 12 13.08 -1.21 -5.78
CA ARG A 12 12.38 -2.03 -6.78
C ARG A 12 12.36 -3.54 -6.48
N SER A 13 13.40 -4.08 -5.83
CA SER A 13 13.47 -5.51 -5.49
C SER A 13 12.54 -5.93 -4.35
N THR A 14 12.10 -4.97 -3.53
CA THR A 14 11.27 -5.15 -2.34
C THR A 14 9.92 -4.44 -2.45
N GLU A 15 9.58 -3.95 -3.64
CA GLU A 15 8.31 -3.28 -3.92
C GLU A 15 7.15 -4.29 -3.89
N LEU A 16 6.09 -3.97 -3.14
CA LEU A 16 4.83 -4.74 -3.13
C LEU A 16 3.81 -4.19 -4.12
N GLY A 17 3.88 -2.89 -4.41
CA GLY A 17 3.03 -2.16 -5.35
C GLY A 17 3.32 -0.67 -5.27
N GLY A 18 2.85 0.07 -6.28
CA GLY A 18 3.09 1.50 -6.41
C GLY A 18 2.21 2.11 -7.50
N CYS A 19 2.09 3.43 -7.48
CA CYS A 19 1.48 4.20 -8.56
C CYS A 19 2.25 5.53 -8.73
N SER A 20 2.12 6.16 -9.90
CA SER A 20 2.72 7.48 -10.16
C SER A 20 1.73 8.58 -9.78
N VAL A 21 2.19 9.55 -8.97
CA VAL A 21 1.38 10.67 -8.48
C VAL A 21 2.23 11.93 -8.43
N GLU A 22 1.72 13.04 -8.98
CA GLU A 22 2.37 14.35 -8.90
C GLU A 22 1.92 15.08 -7.63
N ILE A 23 2.76 15.10 -6.59
CA ILE A 23 2.45 15.73 -5.29
C ILE A 23 3.27 17.00 -5.00
N ARG A 24 4.30 17.28 -5.80
CA ARG A 24 5.23 18.40 -5.56
C ARG A 24 4.69 19.70 -6.15
N ASN A 25 4.91 20.81 -5.45
CA ASN A 25 4.61 22.17 -5.92
C ASN A 25 3.14 22.40 -6.34
N LYS A 26 2.19 21.79 -5.63
CA LYS A 26 0.76 22.09 -5.78
C LYS A 26 0.43 23.40 -5.07
N ASP A 27 -0.51 24.15 -5.62
CA ASP A 27 -1.04 25.40 -5.05
C ASP A 27 -2.24 25.18 -4.10
N HIS A 28 -2.53 23.91 -3.81
CA HIS A 28 -3.59 23.42 -2.96
C HIS A 28 -3.08 22.25 -2.11
N ASP A 29 -3.87 21.85 -1.11
CA ASP A 29 -3.51 20.76 -0.22
C ASP A 29 -3.53 19.40 -0.93
N THR A 30 -2.54 18.57 -0.63
CA THR A 30 -2.46 17.18 -1.08
C THR A 30 -2.68 16.22 0.07
N TYR A 31 -3.46 15.17 -0.15
CA TYR A 31 -3.86 14.22 0.89
C TYR A 31 -3.48 12.78 0.55
N LEU A 32 -3.12 12.03 1.60
CA LEU A 32 -2.84 10.60 1.56
C LEU A 32 -3.73 9.90 2.58
N ALA A 33 -4.41 8.83 2.16
CA ALA A 33 -5.18 7.96 3.04
C ALA A 33 -4.61 6.54 2.97
N ILE A 34 -4.23 6.02 4.13
CA ILE A 34 -3.77 4.64 4.30
C ILE A 34 -4.81 3.91 5.14
N ARG A 35 -5.42 2.87 4.56
CA ARG A 35 -6.42 2.04 5.21
C ARG A 35 -5.92 0.61 5.33
N TYR A 36 -5.87 0.10 6.55
CA TYR A 36 -5.59 -1.31 6.83
C TYR A 36 -6.76 -1.92 7.60
N SER A 37 -7.35 -2.97 7.05
CA SER A 37 -8.50 -3.66 7.64
C SER A 37 -8.59 -5.08 7.11
N LYS A 38 -8.77 -6.08 7.99
CA LYS A 38 -8.93 -7.50 7.62
C LYS A 38 -7.87 -7.99 6.62
N GLY A 39 -6.61 -7.61 6.87
CA GLY A 39 -5.47 -7.97 6.03
C GLY A 39 -5.46 -7.37 4.63
N ARG A 40 -6.31 -6.38 4.34
CA ARG A 40 -6.26 -5.58 3.11
C ARG A 40 -5.65 -4.22 3.41
N LEU A 41 -4.65 -3.85 2.62
CA LEU A 41 -4.00 -2.54 2.64
C LEU A 41 -4.42 -1.78 1.39
N THR A 42 -5.05 -0.63 1.60
CA THR A 42 -5.48 0.28 0.54
C THR A 42 -4.82 1.64 0.76
N ILE A 43 -4.20 2.19 -0.27
CA ILE A 43 -3.62 3.53 -0.28
C ILE A 43 -4.34 4.35 -1.33
N MET A 44 -4.84 5.52 -0.92
CA MET A 44 -5.54 6.47 -1.78
C MET A 44 -4.91 7.84 -1.65
N VAL A 45 -5.01 8.63 -2.72
CA VAL A 45 -4.49 9.99 -2.79
C VAL A 45 -5.56 10.95 -3.30
N ASP A 46 -5.50 12.20 -2.84
CA ASP A 46 -6.25 13.32 -3.42
C ASP A 46 -5.27 14.48 -3.61
N VAL A 47 -4.95 14.79 -4.87
CA VAL A 47 -3.83 15.67 -5.27
C VAL A 47 -4.20 16.62 -6.41
N ASP A 48 -5.48 16.61 -6.79
CA ASP A 48 -6.03 17.37 -7.92
C ASP A 48 -7.07 18.41 -7.45
N ASP A 49 -7.18 18.65 -6.14
CA ASP A 49 -8.18 19.54 -5.52
C ASP A 49 -9.64 19.22 -5.91
N ARG A 50 -9.96 17.93 -5.99
CA ARG A 50 -11.30 17.47 -6.39
C ARG A 50 -12.12 16.89 -5.26
N ASN A 51 -11.52 16.76 -4.07
CA ASN A 51 -12.12 16.03 -2.96
C ASN A 51 -12.54 14.62 -3.42
N ASP A 52 -11.70 13.99 -4.25
CA ASP A 52 -11.93 12.71 -4.91
C ASP A 52 -10.74 11.79 -4.67
N TRP A 53 -10.96 10.76 -3.85
CA TRP A 53 -9.93 9.80 -3.47
C TRP A 53 -9.67 8.82 -4.60
N LYS A 54 -8.47 8.90 -5.17
CA LYS A 54 -7.99 7.97 -6.19
C LYS A 54 -7.21 6.84 -5.55
N GLU A 55 -7.58 5.61 -5.90
CA GLU A 55 -6.83 4.43 -5.49
C GLU A 55 -5.45 4.39 -6.15
N CYS A 56 -4.42 4.24 -5.32
CA CYS A 56 -3.03 4.06 -5.75
C CYS A 56 -2.61 2.60 -5.63
N ILE A 57 -2.93 1.98 -4.50
CA ILE A 57 -2.58 0.61 -4.17
C ILE A 57 -3.76 -0.04 -3.48
N ASP A 58 -4.10 -1.27 -3.87
CA ASP A 58 -5.05 -2.08 -3.13
C ASP A 58 -4.71 -3.57 -3.24
N PHE A 59 -4.23 -4.16 -2.14
CA PHE A 59 -3.96 -5.60 -2.09
C PHE A 59 -4.30 -6.23 -0.74
N GLY A 60 -4.77 -7.46 -0.82
CA GLY A 60 -5.05 -8.33 0.33
C GLY A 60 -3.86 -9.16 0.76
N GLY A 61 -4.04 -9.91 1.84
CA GLY A 61 -3.03 -10.85 2.33
C GLY A 61 -1.93 -10.23 3.18
N VAL A 62 -2.04 -8.95 3.53
CA VAL A 62 -1.10 -8.26 4.41
C VAL A 62 -1.37 -8.67 5.84
N ARG A 63 -0.33 -9.09 6.56
CA ARG A 63 -0.38 -9.39 7.99
C ARG A 63 0.52 -8.44 8.73
N LEU A 64 -0.06 -7.65 9.63
CA LEU A 64 0.65 -6.74 10.53
C LEU A 64 0.19 -7.01 11.98
N PRO A 65 1.12 -6.99 12.95
CA PRO A 65 0.76 -7.10 14.36
C PRO A 65 0.18 -5.79 14.92
N THR A 66 -0.51 -5.91 16.05
CA THR A 66 -0.85 -4.77 16.90
C THR A 66 0.33 -4.34 17.77
N GLY A 67 0.27 -3.12 18.33
CA GLY A 67 1.32 -2.58 19.20
C GLY A 67 2.46 -1.85 18.48
N TYR A 68 2.35 -1.66 17.16
CA TYR A 68 3.27 -0.83 16.38
C TYR A 68 3.00 0.67 16.56
N TYR A 69 3.94 1.47 16.05
CA TYR A 69 3.89 2.93 16.11
C TYR A 69 3.57 3.52 14.73
N PHE A 70 2.69 4.51 14.69
CA PHE A 70 2.58 5.38 13.52
C PHE A 70 3.70 6.41 13.54
N GLY A 71 4.30 6.66 12.39
CA GLY A 71 5.38 7.63 12.24
C GLY A 71 5.53 8.06 10.80
N ALA A 72 6.19 9.19 10.61
CA ALA A 72 6.57 9.71 9.31
C ALA A 72 7.99 10.27 9.40
N SER A 73 8.71 10.18 8.30
CA SER A 73 10.07 10.70 8.16
C SER A 73 10.31 11.17 6.73
N ALA A 74 11.30 12.04 6.56
CA ALA A 74 11.75 12.51 5.27
C ALA A 74 13.27 12.72 5.32
N ALA A 75 13.92 12.71 4.15
CA ALA A 75 15.35 12.95 4.02
C ALA A 75 15.64 13.67 2.70
N THR A 76 16.72 14.43 2.66
CA THR A 76 17.24 15.10 1.46
C THR A 76 18.66 14.65 1.17
N GLY A 77 19.09 14.74 -0.09
CA GLY A 77 20.45 14.40 -0.53
C GLY A 77 21.08 15.57 -1.29
N ASP A 78 21.70 15.28 -2.42
CA ASP A 78 22.29 16.30 -3.32
C ASP A 78 21.22 17.30 -3.85
N LEU A 79 19.98 16.82 -3.96
CA LEU A 79 18.79 17.64 -4.20
C LEU A 79 17.94 17.70 -2.93
N SER A 80 17.29 18.84 -2.72
CA SER A 80 16.51 19.13 -1.50
C SER A 80 15.13 19.67 -1.83
N ASP A 81 14.18 19.40 -0.93
CA ASP A 81 12.83 19.97 -0.91
C ASP A 81 12.36 20.09 0.55
N ASN A 82 11.36 20.93 0.78
CA ASN A 82 10.62 20.93 2.04
C ASN A 82 9.67 19.72 2.09
N HIS A 83 9.60 19.07 3.25
CA HIS A 83 8.77 17.89 3.47
C HIS A 83 7.84 18.16 4.67
N ASP A 84 6.72 18.82 4.40
CA ASP A 84 5.83 19.32 5.46
C ASP A 84 4.68 18.35 5.71
N ILE A 85 4.42 18.06 6.99
CA ILE A 85 3.24 17.30 7.44
C ILE A 85 2.34 18.25 8.20
N ILE A 86 1.24 18.65 7.56
CA ILE A 86 0.29 19.60 8.15
C ILE A 86 -0.55 18.93 9.25
N SER A 87 -1.01 17.68 9.01
CA SER A 87 -1.70 16.90 10.04
C SER A 87 -1.60 15.40 9.77
N MET A 88 -1.66 14.60 10.84
CA MET A 88 -1.88 13.16 10.79
C MET A 88 -3.12 12.85 11.62
N LYS A 89 -4.12 12.22 11.00
CA LYS A 89 -5.39 11.88 11.66
C LYS A 89 -5.58 10.37 11.61
N MET A 90 -5.77 9.76 12.77
CA MET A 90 -5.94 8.31 12.91
C MET A 90 -7.39 8.01 13.28
N TYR A 91 -8.00 7.10 12.53
CA TYR A 91 -9.39 6.70 12.73
C TYR A 91 -9.46 5.20 13.00
N GLN A 92 -10.22 4.81 14.02
CA GLN A 92 -10.55 3.43 14.26
C GLN A 92 -11.70 3.01 13.34
N LEU A 93 -11.53 1.88 12.65
CA LEU A 93 -12.59 1.27 11.85
C LEU A 93 -13.35 0.27 12.69
N MET A 94 -14.68 0.40 12.75
CA MET A 94 -15.55 -0.58 13.40
C MET A 94 -15.80 -1.72 12.41
N VAL A 95 -15.11 -2.84 12.61
CA VAL A 95 -15.21 -4.02 11.75
C VAL A 95 -15.46 -5.24 12.63
N GLU A 96 -16.43 -6.07 12.23
CA GLU A 96 -16.74 -7.32 12.95
C GLU A 96 -15.64 -8.36 12.74
N HIS A 97 -15.20 -8.98 13.83
CA HIS A 97 -14.25 -10.09 13.83
C HIS A 97 -14.96 -11.38 14.26
N SER A 98 -14.50 -12.53 13.78
CA SER A 98 -15.00 -13.82 14.27
C SER A 98 -14.43 -14.12 15.66
N PRO A 99 -15.09 -14.97 16.47
CA PRO A 99 -14.55 -15.38 17.77
C PRO A 99 -13.15 -16.01 17.69
N GLU A 100 -12.85 -16.69 16.58
CA GLU A 100 -11.54 -17.27 16.32
C GLU A 100 -10.48 -16.18 16.09
N GLU A 101 -10.82 -15.14 15.32
CA GLU A 101 -9.95 -13.98 15.09
C GLU A 101 -9.67 -13.23 16.40
N ASP A 102 -10.67 -13.04 17.25
CA ASP A 102 -10.51 -12.35 18.54
C ASP A 102 -9.73 -13.18 19.57
N SER A 103 -9.69 -14.51 19.42
CA SER A 103 -8.90 -15.39 20.28
C SER A 103 -7.39 -15.37 19.96
N GLN A 104 -7.00 -14.87 18.80
CA GLN A 104 -5.60 -14.81 18.37
C GLN A 104 -4.84 -13.70 19.10
N ASP A 105 -3.59 -13.97 19.51
CA ASP A 105 -2.69 -12.91 19.98
C ASP A 105 -2.13 -12.11 18.79
N TRP A 106 -2.77 -10.99 18.48
CA TRP A 106 -2.38 -10.10 17.39
C TRP A 106 -1.04 -9.39 17.59
N THR A 107 -0.50 -9.36 18.82
CA THR A 107 0.80 -8.74 19.10
C THR A 107 1.99 -9.60 18.64
N LYS A 108 1.74 -10.89 18.35
CA LYS A 108 2.74 -11.88 17.96
C LYS A 108 2.75 -12.19 16.46
N ILE A 109 1.98 -11.46 15.67
CA ILE A 109 1.94 -11.66 14.23
C ILE A 109 3.25 -11.18 13.60
N GLU A 110 3.94 -12.07 12.90
CA GLU A 110 5.10 -11.70 12.09
C GLU A 110 4.64 -10.96 10.80
N PRO A 111 5.19 -9.77 10.51
CA PRO A 111 4.85 -9.02 9.30
C PRO A 111 5.10 -9.84 8.04
N SER A 112 4.07 -10.00 7.21
CA SER A 112 4.15 -10.80 5.99
C SER A 112 3.05 -10.43 4.98
N VAL A 113 3.22 -10.86 3.73
CA VAL A 113 2.20 -10.72 2.68
C VAL A 113 2.01 -12.07 1.98
N SER A 114 0.77 -12.57 1.94
CA SER A 114 0.43 -13.76 1.14
C SER A 114 0.25 -13.34 -0.32
N LEU A 115 1.33 -13.36 -1.09
CA LEU A 115 1.30 -13.05 -2.52
C LEU A 115 0.54 -14.16 -3.28
N LEU A 116 -0.54 -13.81 -3.96
CA LEU A 116 -1.27 -14.75 -4.84
C LEU A 116 -0.50 -15.04 -6.15
N LYS A 117 0.38 -14.14 -6.60
CA LYS A 117 1.39 -14.32 -7.66
C LYS A 117 2.54 -13.34 -7.43
N SER A 118 3.78 -13.78 -7.66
CA SER A 118 4.96 -12.91 -7.60
C SER A 118 4.92 -11.90 -8.77
N PRO A 119 5.17 -10.60 -8.56
CA PRO A 119 5.30 -9.63 -9.64
C PRO A 119 6.38 -9.96 -10.69
N LYS A 120 7.25 -10.94 -10.40
CA LYS A 120 8.37 -11.36 -11.25
C LYS A 120 7.97 -12.18 -12.49
N ASP A 121 6.73 -12.66 -12.59
CA ASP A 121 6.30 -13.45 -13.76
C ASP A 121 5.97 -12.58 -14.99
N ASN A 122 6.06 -11.24 -14.88
CA ASN A 122 5.77 -10.29 -15.97
C ASN A 122 7.03 -9.71 -16.65
N ILE A 123 8.22 -10.22 -16.35
CA ILE A 123 9.46 -9.73 -16.99
C ILE A 123 9.49 -10.05 -18.51
N ASP A 124 8.67 -11.01 -18.95
CA ASP A 124 8.60 -11.45 -20.35
C ASP A 124 7.31 -11.06 -21.09
N ASP A 125 6.44 -10.19 -20.53
CA ASP A 125 5.26 -9.69 -21.27
C ASP A 125 5.53 -8.32 -21.92
N PRO A 126 5.80 -8.25 -23.24
CA PRO A 126 6.04 -6.99 -23.94
C PRO A 126 4.77 -6.12 -24.07
N THR A 127 3.59 -6.58 -23.64
CA THR A 127 2.34 -5.84 -23.80
C THR A 127 1.85 -5.09 -22.55
N GLY A 128 2.48 -5.25 -21.38
CA GLY A 128 2.24 -4.41 -20.20
C GLY A 128 0.77 -4.25 -19.79
N ASN A 129 -0.07 -5.25 -20.11
CA ASN A 129 -1.51 -5.10 -20.02
C ASN A 129 -2.01 -5.66 -18.68
N PHE A 130 -2.09 -4.81 -17.65
CA PHE A 130 -2.81 -5.12 -16.42
C PHE A 130 -4.31 -5.26 -16.72
N ARG A 131 -4.75 -6.45 -17.16
CA ARG A 131 -6.16 -6.78 -17.24
C ARG A 131 -6.55 -7.66 -16.05
N SER A 132 -7.13 -7.01 -15.05
CA SER A 132 -7.92 -7.65 -14.00
C SER A 132 -9.22 -8.21 -14.59
N THR A 133 -9.17 -9.42 -15.16
CA THR A 133 -10.41 -10.19 -15.39
C THR A 133 -10.24 -11.62 -14.87
N PRO A 134 -11.09 -12.09 -13.95
CA PRO A 134 -11.11 -13.48 -13.54
C PRO A 134 -11.65 -14.32 -14.69
N LEU A 135 -10.79 -15.16 -15.27
CA LEU A 135 -11.21 -16.18 -16.24
C LEU A 135 -11.90 -17.33 -15.50
N THR A 136 -13.19 -17.20 -15.19
CA THR A 136 -14.04 -18.36 -14.90
C THR A 136 -14.49 -18.96 -16.23
N GLY A 137 -13.65 -19.78 -16.84
CA GLY A 137 -13.96 -20.54 -18.05
C GLY A 137 -14.43 -21.95 -17.71
N TRP A 138 -15.74 -22.14 -17.52
CA TRP A 138 -16.36 -23.45 -17.73
C TRP A 138 -16.89 -23.45 -19.16
N LYS A 139 -16.14 -24.10 -20.06
CA LYS A 139 -16.59 -24.37 -21.42
C LYS A 139 -17.11 -25.82 -21.43
N VAL A 140 -18.43 -25.98 -21.48
CA VAL A 140 -19.09 -27.27 -21.65
C VAL A 140 -19.66 -27.29 -23.07
N PHE A 141 -19.06 -28.15 -23.89
CA PHE A 141 -19.33 -28.53 -25.30
C PHE A 141 -19.48 -27.41 -26.33
#